data_AF-A0A936JT58-F1
#
_entry.id   AF-A0A936JT58-F1
#
_cell.length_a   1.000
_cell.length_b   1.000
_cell.length_c   1.000
_cell.angle_alpha   90.00
_cell.angle_beta   90.00
_cell.angle_gamma   90.00
#
_symmetry.space_group_name_H-M   'P 1'
#
loop_
_entity.id
_entity.type
_entity.pdbx_description
1 polymer ?
#
loop_
_entity_poly.entity_id
_entity_poly.type
_entity_poly.pdbx_seq_one_letter_code
_entity_poly.pdbx_strand_id
1 'polypeptide(L)' 'MSSSTDTVVLSFPRAIVPELPTLSKSLTERMHGLLERNTDGVLTATEREELETLVQMSQFAQLLAMAAHRALGT' A
#
# COMPACT_ATOMS: atom_id res chain seq x y z
N MET A 1 -6.43 30.03 3.37
CA MET A 1 -7.60 29.14 3.54
C MET A 1 -7.16 28.02 4.47
N SER A 2 -7.76 27.92 5.64
CA SER A 2 -7.41 26.88 6.61
C SER A 2 -7.98 25.55 6.12
N SER A 3 -7.10 24.65 5.70
CA SER A 3 -7.45 23.27 5.37
C SER A 3 -7.88 22.58 6.66
N SER A 4 -9.19 22.38 6.86
CA SER A 4 -9.69 21.51 7.91
C SER A 4 -9.24 20.09 7.61
N THR A 5 -8.36 19.53 8.44
CA THR A 5 -7.92 18.14 8.27
C THR A 5 -9.06 17.22 8.70
N ASP A 6 -9.83 16.70 7.74
CA ASP A 6 -10.83 15.68 8.01
C ASP A 6 -10.14 14.39 8.45
N THR A 7 -10.50 13.89 9.63
CA THR A 7 -9.93 12.67 10.20
C THR A 7 -10.84 11.49 9.89
N VAL A 8 -10.27 10.45 9.27
CA VAL A 8 -10.96 9.17 9.03
C VAL A 8 -10.48 8.14 10.05
N VAL A 9 -11.42 7.51 10.76
CA VAL A 9 -11.14 6.43 11.73
C VAL A 9 -11.47 5.09 11.09
N LEU A 10 -10.47 4.21 11.02
CA LEU A 10 -10.62 2.84 10.55
C LEU A 10 -10.48 1.88 11.74
N SER A 11 -11.40 0.91 11.84
CA SER A 11 -11.41 -0.11 12.89
C SER A 11 -11.12 -1.48 12.29
N PHE A 12 -10.21 -2.20 12.93
CA PHE A 12 -9.76 -3.51 12.47
C PHE A 12 -9.81 -4.53 13.62
N PRO A 13 -10.08 -5.81 13.33
CA PRO A 13 -9.83 -6.88 14.30
C PRO A 13 -8.37 -6.88 14.74
N ARG A 14 -8.11 -6.94 16.05
CA ARG A 14 -6.73 -6.92 16.57
C ARG A 14 -5.85 -8.03 15.98
N ALA A 15 -6.46 -9.17 15.64
CA ALA A 15 -5.77 -10.30 15.03
C ALA A 15 -5.10 -9.97 13.68
N ILE A 16 -5.63 -9.01 12.91
CA ILE A 16 -5.08 -8.70 11.58
C ILE A 16 -3.98 -7.63 11.63
N VAL A 17 -3.86 -6.87 12.72
CA VAL A 17 -2.89 -5.77 12.85
C VAL A 17 -1.44 -6.23 12.64
N PRO A 18 -0.98 -7.38 13.16
CA PRO A 18 0.36 -7.90 12.90
C PRO A 18 0.60 -8.34 11.45
N GLU A 19 -0.45 -8.57 10.67
CA GLU A 19 -0.34 -9.02 9.27
C GLU A 19 -0.20 -7.85 8.28
N LEU A 20 -0.64 -6.64 8.68
CA LEU A 20 -0.61 -5.44 7.84
C LEU A 20 0.80 -5.07 7.34
N PRO A 21 1.88 -5.14 8.15
CA PRO A 21 3.24 -4.91 7.66
C PRO A 21 3.67 -5.91 6.58
N THR A 22 3.33 -7.18 6.75
CA THR A 22 3.65 -8.25 5.78
C THR A 22 2.90 -8.03 4.46
N LEU A 23 1.62 -7.66 4.54
CA LEU A 23 0.82 -7.31 3.37
C LEU A 23 1.43 -6.11 2.61
N SER A 24 1.78 -5.04 3.33
CA SER A 24 2.42 -3.85 2.74
C SER A 24 3.73 -4.20 2.03
N LYS A 25 4.56 -5.06 2.64
CA LYS A 25 5.80 -5.53 2.04
C LYS A 25 5.54 -6.31 0.74
N SER A 26 4.62 -7.28 0.77
CA SER A 26 4.27 -8.09 -0.42
C SER A 26 3.75 -7.24 -1.58
N LEU A 27 2.89 -6.24 -1.30
CA LEU A 27 2.40 -5.32 -2.32
C LEU A 27 3.52 -4.46 -2.92
N THR A 28 4.45 -3.99 -2.07
CA THR A 28 5.61 -3.19 -2.52
C THR A 28 6.55 -4.02 -3.39
N GLU A 29 6.83 -5.26 -3.02
CA GLU A 29 7.67 -6.18 -3.81
C GLU A 29 7.04 -6.48 -5.18
N ARG A 30 5.73 -6.76 -5.21
CA ARG A 30 5.00 -6.99 -6.47
C ARG A 30 5.01 -5.74 -7.36
N MET A 31 4.83 -4.56 -6.79
CA MET A 31 4.91 -3.29 -7.50
C MET A 31 6.31 -3.09 -8.11
N HIS A 32 7.38 -3.33 -7.37
CA HIS A 32 8.74 -3.25 -7.91
C HIS A 32 8.97 -4.24 -9.06
N GLY A 33 8.54 -5.50 -8.93
CA GLY A 33 8.69 -6.47 -10.02
C GLY A 33 7.94 -6.08 -11.30
N LEU A 34 6.79 -5.43 -11.18
CA LEU A 34 6.06 -4.90 -12.35
C LEU A 34 6.71 -3.63 -12.93
N LEU A 35 7.28 -2.76 -12.09
CA LEU A 35 8.02 -1.57 -12.53
C LEU A 35 9.32 -1.93 -13.25
N GLU A 36 10.03 -2.96 -12.79
CA GLU A 36 11.20 -3.49 -13.50
C GLU A 36 10.81 -3.99 -14.89
N ARG A 37 9.75 -4.79 -15.00
CA ARG A 37 9.18 -5.23 -16.29
C ARG A 37 8.66 -4.08 -17.17
N ASN A 38 8.21 -2.97 -16.57
CA ASN A 38 7.82 -1.74 -17.29
C ASN A 38 9.02 -1.09 -17.96
N THR A 39 10.14 -1.04 -17.24
CA THR A 39 11.36 -0.36 -17.68
C THR A 39 11.94 -1.01 -18.94
N ASP A 40 11.67 -2.30 -19.14
CA ASP A 40 12.02 -3.05 -20.35
C ASP A 40 11.09 -2.78 -21.55
N GLY A 41 10.05 -1.96 -21.38
CA GLY A 41 9.12 -1.55 -22.45
C GLY A 41 8.08 -2.61 -22.86
N VAL A 42 7.90 -3.66 -22.07
CA VAL A 42 7.11 -4.85 -22.44
C VAL A 42 5.67 -4.82 -21.90
N LEU A 43 5.28 -3.83 -21.10
CA LEU A 43 3.95 -3.82 -20.49
C LEU A 43 2.84 -3.49 -21.48
N THR A 44 1.83 -4.35 -21.47
CA THR A 44 0.54 -4.12 -22.14
C THR A 44 -0.24 -2.99 -21.44
N ALA A 45 -1.21 -2.39 -22.13
CA ALA A 45 -2.06 -1.34 -21.56
C ALA A 45 -2.80 -1.79 -20.29
N THR A 46 -3.25 -3.04 -20.27
CA THR A 46 -3.88 -3.69 -19.12
C THR A 46 -2.94 -3.84 -17.93
N GLU A 47 -1.70 -4.26 -18.14
CA GLU A 47 -0.75 -4.39 -17.03
C GLU A 47 -0.30 -3.02 -16.48
N ARG A 48 -0.40 -1.95 -17.28
CA ARG A 48 -0.16 -0.58 -16.82
C ARG A 48 -1.27 -0.09 -15.89
N GLU A 49 -2.54 -0.36 -16.21
CA GLU A 49 -3.67 -0.04 -15.32
C GLU A 49 -3.62 -0.84 -14.01
N GLU A 50 -3.24 -2.12 -14.09
CA GLU A 50 -3.01 -2.94 -12.89
C GLU A 50 -1.88 -2.39 -12.03
N LEU A 51 -0.78 -1.94 -12.66
CA LEU A 51 0.34 -1.33 -11.97
C LEU A 51 -0.07 -0.04 -11.23
N GLU A 52 -0.86 0.82 -11.87
CA GLU A 52 -1.36 2.04 -11.23
C GLU A 52 -2.24 1.74 -10.02
N THR A 53 -3.12 0.74 -10.14
CA THR A 53 -3.93 0.25 -9.02
C THR A 53 -3.04 -0.31 -7.90
N LEU A 54 -2.01 -1.08 -8.25
CA LEU A 54 -1.06 -1.64 -7.29
C LEU A 54 -0.25 -0.57 -6.55
N VAL A 55 0.12 0.52 -7.23
CA VAL A 55 0.78 1.68 -6.60
C VAL A 55 -0.13 2.34 -5.58
N GLN A 56 -1.40 2.56 -5.91
CA GLN A 56 -2.36 3.15 -4.97
C GLN A 56 -2.58 2.24 -3.75
N MET A 57 -2.70 0.92 -3.98
CA MET A 57 -2.86 -0.06 -2.91
C MET A 57 -1.62 -0.18 -2.03
N SER A 58 -0.41 -0.11 -2.60
CA SER A 58 0.83 -0.20 -1.81
C SER A 58 1.00 1.03 -0.92
N GLN A 59 0.68 2.23 -1.42
CA GLN A 59 0.68 3.46 -0.62
C GLN A 59 -0.33 3.38 0.52
N PHE A 60 -1.54 2.92 0.25
CA PHE A 60 -2.55 2.73 1.30
C PHE A 60 -2.11 1.69 2.34
N ALA A 61 -1.55 0.55 1.90
CA ALA A 61 -1.05 -0.47 2.80
C ALA A 61 0.13 0.02 3.66
N GLN A 62 1.01 0.89 3.14
CA GLN A 62 2.07 1.52 3.92
C GLN A 62 1.50 2.43 5.02
N LEU A 63 0.48 3.23 4.72
CA LEU A 63 -0.20 4.05 5.73
C LEU A 63 -0.79 3.19 6.86
N LEU A 64 -1.43 2.07 6.50
CA LEU A 64 -1.96 1.12 7.47
C LEU A 64 -0.85 0.42 8.28
N ALA A 65 0.25 0.04 7.64
CA ALA A 65 1.40 -0.59 8.31
C ALA A 65 2.05 0.36 9.33
N MET A 66 2.21 1.65 9.00
CA MET A 66 2.71 2.65 9.94
C MET A 66 1.76 2.84 11.13
N ALA A 67 0.46 2.88 10.89
CA ALA A 67 -0.54 2.95 11.96
C ALA A 67 -0.53 1.69 12.84
N ALA A 68 -0.35 0.51 12.24
CA ALA A 68 -0.24 -0.77 12.93
C ALA A 68 1.02 -0.83 13.81
N HIS A 69 2.17 -0.39 13.30
CA HIS A 69 3.43 -0.33 14.06
C HIS A 69 3.28 0.54 15.31
N ARG A 70 2.70 1.74 15.15
CA ARG A 70 2.37 2.64 16.26
C ARG A 70 1.42 2.01 17.27
N ALA A 71 0.43 1.24 16.82
CA ALA A 71 -0.51 0.55 17.70
C ALA A 71 0.10 -0.65 18.44
N LEU A 72 1.10 -1.31 17.85
CA LEU A 72 1.82 -2.44 18.44
C LEU A 72 2.96 -2.00 19.38
N GLY A 73 3.39 -0.74 19.33
CA GLY A 73 4.44 -0.19 20.21
C GLY A 73 5.84 -0.71 19.91
N THR A 74 6.02 -1.34 18.75
CA THR A 74 7.31 -1.69 18.13
C THR A 74 7.69 -0.61 17.15
#